data_AF-X1P3D7-F1
#
_entry.id   AF-X1P3D7-F1
#
_cell.length_a   1.000
_cell.length_b   1.000
_cell.length_c   1.000
_cell.angle_alpha   90.00
_cell.angle_beta   90.00
_cell.angle_gamma   90.00
#
_symmetry.space_group_name_H-M   'P 1'
#
loop_
_entity.id
_entity.type
_entity.pdbx_description
1 polymer ?
#
loop_
_entity_poly.entity_id
_entity_poly.type
_entity_poly.pdbx_seq_one_letter_code
_entity_poly.pdbx_strand_id
1 'polypeptide(L)'
;MMDEDLKKQQELYDKGWRKELSAGKEQRGNLRTNLEFLTETNLLKPNDRILEIGCGIGSVVFELSGQGYDITGTDISGEAIAYGLKKYGDIKLQVQPA
;
A
#
# COMPACT_ATOMS: atom_id res chain seq x y z
N MET A 1 -14.35 -23.06 3.83
CA MET A 1 -13.24 -23.11 4.81
C MET A 1 -12.21 -22.04 4.49
N MET A 2 -11.51 -22.06 3.35
CA MET A 2 -10.50 -21.02 3.00
C MET A 2 -11.11 -19.61 2.81
N ASP A 3 -12.26 -19.49 2.13
CA ASP A 3 -12.91 -18.19 1.90
C ASP A 3 -13.39 -17.48 3.18
N GLU A 4 -13.75 -18.23 4.22
CA GLU A 4 -14.17 -17.64 5.50
C GLU A 4 -12.99 -17.08 6.28
N ASP A 5 -11.84 -17.74 6.21
CA ASP A 5 -10.63 -17.30 6.89
C ASP A 5 -10.06 -16.05 6.21
N LEU A 6 -10.11 -15.97 4.88
CA LEU A 6 -9.76 -14.77 4.12
C LEU A 6 -10.65 -13.57 4.49
N LYS A 7 -11.97 -13.79 4.63
CA LYS A 7 -12.91 -12.75 5.06
C LYS A 7 -12.61 -12.25 6.48
N LYS A 8 -12.39 -13.17 7.43
CA LYS A 8 -12.03 -12.80 8.81
C LYS A 8 -10.72 -12.01 8.85
N GLN A 9 -9.75 -12.41 8.04
CA GLN A 9 -8.49 -11.70 7.96
C GLN A 9 -8.69 -10.29 7.43
N GLN A 10 -9.42 -10.13 6.32
CA GLN A 10 -9.75 -8.82 5.77
C GLN A 10 -10.45 -7.92 6.79
N GLU A 11 -11.48 -8.43 7.48
CA GLU A 11 -12.19 -7.69 8.53
C GLU A 11 -11.26 -7.24 9.68
N LEU A 12 -10.30 -8.09 10.07
CA LEU A 12 -9.32 -7.76 11.09
C LEU A 12 -8.41 -6.59 10.64
N TYR A 13 -7.92 -6.64 9.40
CA TYR A 13 -7.08 -5.58 8.85
C TYR A 13 -7.85 -4.27 8.67
N ASP A 14 -9.08 -4.32 8.17
CA ASP A 14 -9.96 -3.16 8.03
C ASP A 14 -10.25 -2.50 9.38
N LYS A 15 -10.54 -3.30 10.42
CA LYS A 15 -10.72 -2.77 11.77
C LYS A 15 -9.45 -2.09 12.30
N GLY A 16 -8.28 -2.69 12.05
CA GLY A 16 -6.99 -2.13 12.43
C GLY A 16 -6.73 -0.78 11.75
N TRP A 17 -6.90 -0.72 10.43
CA TRP A 17 -6.71 0.49 9.65
C TRP A 17 -7.70 1.59 10.03
N ARG A 18 -8.99 1.27 10.18
CA ARG A 18 -10.00 2.24 10.62
C ARG A 18 -9.62 2.89 11.94
N LYS A 19 -9.16 2.09 12.92
CA LYS A 19 -8.71 2.60 14.23
C LYS A 19 -7.51 3.53 14.08
N GLU A 20 -6.48 3.13 13.37
CA GLU A 20 -5.26 3.94 13.22
C GLU A 20 -5.50 5.23 12.44
N LEU A 21 -6.23 5.16 11.32
CA LEU A 21 -6.58 6.34 10.52
C LEU A 21 -7.44 7.32 11.33
N SER A 22 -8.38 6.82 12.15
CA SER A 22 -9.16 7.68 13.05
C SER A 22 -8.30 8.37 14.12
N ALA A 23 -7.15 7.79 14.46
CA ALA A 23 -6.16 8.38 15.36
C ALA A 23 -5.13 9.26 14.63
N GLY A 24 -5.31 9.52 13.32
CA GLY A 24 -4.37 10.28 12.48
C GLY A 24 -3.08 9.53 12.14
N LYS A 25 -3.00 8.22 12.43
CA LYS A 25 -1.85 7.39 12.14
C LYS A 25 -2.01 6.75 10.77
N GLU A 26 -1.38 7.34 9.78
CA GLU A 26 -1.43 6.91 8.39
C GLU A 26 -0.30 5.94 7.99
N GLN A 27 0.69 5.76 8.88
CA GLN A 27 1.91 5.05 8.54
C GLN A 27 2.25 3.99 9.61
N ARG A 28 2.45 2.75 9.15
CA ARG A 28 2.91 1.61 9.97
C ARG A 28 4.41 1.35 9.86
N GLY A 29 4.98 1.57 8.67
CA GLY A 29 6.40 1.38 8.39
C GLY A 29 7.20 2.69 8.36
N ASN A 30 8.40 2.65 7.79
CA ASN A 30 9.24 3.84 7.60
C ASN A 30 9.45 4.10 6.11
N LEU A 31 8.69 5.05 5.56
CA LEU A 31 8.73 5.42 4.13
C LEU A 31 10.13 5.89 3.75
N ARG A 32 10.75 6.72 4.59
CA ARG A 32 12.06 7.28 4.31
C ARG A 32 13.10 6.19 4.14
N THR A 33 13.15 5.23 5.07
CA THR A 33 14.09 4.11 4.99
C THR A 33 13.85 3.24 3.75
N ASN A 34 12.58 3.03 3.36
CA ASN A 34 12.26 2.28 2.14
C ASN A 34 12.77 3.00 0.87
N LEU A 35 12.56 4.31 0.77
CA LEU A 35 13.02 5.11 -0.37
C LEU A 35 14.56 5.23 -0.42
N GLU A 36 15.21 5.39 0.73
CA GLU A 36 16.67 5.39 0.86
C GLU A 36 17.23 4.03 0.38
N PHE A 37 16.68 2.92 0.84
CA PHE A 37 17.09 1.58 0.39
C PHE A 37 16.95 1.40 -1.14
N LEU A 38 15.80 1.79 -1.71
CA LEU A 38 15.60 1.67 -3.16
C LEU A 38 16.58 2.54 -3.97
N THR A 39 16.89 3.73 -3.46
CA THR A 39 17.85 4.65 -4.07
C THR A 39 19.27 4.11 -4.00
N GLU A 40 19.71 3.67 -2.82
CA GLU A 40 21.09 3.18 -2.59
C GLU A 40 21.37 1.89 -3.34
N THR A 41 20.38 1.00 -3.42
CA THR A 41 20.54 -0.28 -4.11
C THR A 41 20.40 -0.16 -5.62
N ASN A 42 19.77 0.91 -6.11
CA ASN A 42 19.53 1.17 -7.54
C ASN A 42 18.93 -0.06 -8.28
N LEU A 43 18.03 -0.78 -7.59
CA LEU A 43 17.44 -2.02 -8.09
C LEU A 43 16.41 -1.76 -9.18
N LEU A 44 15.64 -0.68 -9.06
CA LEU A 44 14.57 -0.32 -9.99
C LEU A 44 15.16 0.24 -11.29
N LYS A 45 14.71 -0.30 -12.42
CA LYS A 45 15.12 0.17 -13.75
C LYS A 45 13.96 0.91 -14.44
N PRO A 46 14.28 1.81 -15.39
CA PRO A 46 13.26 2.40 -16.23
C PRO A 46 12.43 1.30 -16.92
N ASN A 47 11.10 1.47 -16.91
CA ASN A 47 10.10 0.54 -17.47
C ASN A 47 9.87 -0.77 -16.70
N ASP A 48 10.44 -0.94 -15.51
CA ASP A 48 10.02 -2.04 -14.63
C ASP A 48 8.54 -1.89 -14.26
N ARG A 49 7.84 -3.02 -14.21
CA ARG A 49 6.49 -3.12 -13.64
C ARG A 49 6.59 -3.63 -12.22
N ILE A 50 6.21 -2.80 -11.26
CA ILE A 50 6.44 -3.02 -9.84
C ILE A 50 5.12 -3.37 -9.15
N LEU A 51 5.15 -4.39 -8.28
CA LEU A 51 4.04 -4.73 -7.39
C LEU A 51 4.49 -4.54 -5.94
N GLU A 52 3.79 -3.68 -5.20
CA GLU A 52 3.97 -3.51 -3.76
C GLU A 52 2.88 -4.28 -2.99
N ILE A 53 3.27 -5.30 -2.24
CA ILE A 53 2.37 -6.15 -1.44
C ILE A 53 2.36 -5.66 0.00
N GLY A 54 1.17 -5.46 0.56
CA GLY A 54 1.00 -4.86 1.88
C GLY A 54 1.31 -3.36 1.88
N CYS A 55 0.83 -2.65 0.85
CA CYS A 55 1.15 -1.24 0.62
C CYS A 55 0.46 -0.27 1.61
N GLY A 56 -0.49 -0.76 2.41
CA GLY A 56 -1.30 0.08 3.29
C GLY A 56 -2.08 1.13 2.51
N ILE A 57 -1.87 2.40 2.85
CA ILE A 57 -2.49 3.51 2.12
C ILE A 57 -1.76 3.86 0.81
N GLY A 58 -0.64 3.20 0.49
CA GLY A 58 0.07 3.39 -0.78
C GLY A 58 1.11 4.49 -0.80
N SER A 59 1.79 4.77 0.32
CA SER A 59 2.78 5.87 0.37
C SER A 59 4.01 5.64 -0.52
N VAL A 60 4.56 4.43 -0.59
CA VAL A 60 5.66 4.10 -1.52
C VAL A 60 5.16 4.10 -2.96
N VAL A 61 3.98 3.51 -3.22
CA VAL A 61 3.30 3.60 -4.53
C VAL A 61 3.19 5.03 -5.02
N PHE A 62 2.75 5.96 -4.17
CA PHE A 62 2.61 7.38 -4.51
C PHE A 62 3.95 8.01 -4.90
N GLU A 63 4.98 7.81 -4.10
CA GLU A 63 6.32 8.36 -4.35
C GLU A 63 6.93 7.82 -5.64
N LEU A 64 6.84 6.51 -5.88
CA LEU A 64 7.38 5.88 -7.08
C LEU A 64 6.54 6.20 -8.33
N SER A 65 5.22 6.34 -8.20
CA SER A 65 4.37 6.81 -9.32
C SER A 65 4.75 8.24 -9.73
N GLY A 66 5.00 9.12 -8.75
CA GLY A 66 5.45 10.49 -9.00
C GLY A 66 6.83 10.58 -9.67
N GLN A 67 7.66 9.54 -9.51
CA GLN A 67 8.95 9.39 -10.20
C GLN A 67 8.81 8.76 -11.60
N GLY A 68 7.60 8.41 -12.03
CA GLY A 68 7.31 7.84 -13.35
C GLY A 68 7.46 6.32 -13.46
N TYR A 69 7.57 5.60 -12.33
CA TYR A 69 7.57 4.15 -12.34
C TYR A 69 6.16 3.58 -12.60
N ASP A 70 6.08 2.45 -13.29
CA ASP A 70 4.84 1.69 -13.43
C ASP A 70 4.65 0.77 -12.21
N ILE A 71 4.06 1.31 -11.15
CA ILE A 71 3.85 0.61 -9.88
C ILE A 71 2.37 0.42 -9.55
N THR A 72 2.02 -0.74 -9.00
CA THR A 72 0.70 -1.03 -8.42
C THR A 72 0.87 -1.48 -6.97
N GLY A 73 0.07 -0.93 -6.06
CA GLY A 73 0.01 -1.37 -4.67
C GLY A 73 -1.20 -2.26 -4.41
N THR A 74 -0.99 -3.25 -3.56
CA THR A 74 -2.05 -4.12 -3.05
C THR A 74 -2.02 -4.20 -1.53
N ASP A 75 -3.20 -4.16 -0.92
CA ASP A 75 -3.38 -4.44 0.49
C ASP A 75 -4.67 -5.25 0.67
N ILE A 76 -4.73 -6.07 1.71
CA ILE A 76 -5.95 -6.81 2.04
C ILE A 76 -7.04 -5.88 2.58
N SER A 77 -6.66 -4.74 3.17
CA SER A 77 -7.59 -3.79 3.74
C SER A 77 -8.25 -2.91 2.68
N GLY A 78 -9.57 -3.05 2.55
CA GLY A 78 -10.38 -2.11 1.78
C GLY A 78 -10.35 -0.70 2.35
N GLU A 79 -10.30 -0.57 3.68
CA GLU A 79 -10.21 0.74 4.35
C GLU A 79 -8.91 1.48 4.03
N ALA A 80 -7.77 0.78 4.02
CA ALA A 80 -6.48 1.38 3.66
C ALA A 80 -6.46 1.86 2.20
N ILE A 81 -6.91 1.02 1.28
CA ILE A 81 -6.96 1.31 -0.15
C ILE A 81 -7.91 2.48 -0.45
N ALA A 82 -9.12 2.48 0.14
CA ALA A 82 -10.08 3.56 -0.04
C ALA A 82 -9.54 4.90 0.48
N TYR A 83 -8.85 4.87 1.64
CA TYR A 83 -8.20 6.06 2.18
C TYR A 83 -7.07 6.55 1.25
N GLY A 84 -6.21 5.65 0.79
CA GLY A 84 -5.10 5.94 -0.12
C GLY A 84 -5.55 6.58 -1.43
N LEU A 85 -6.55 5.99 -2.10
CA LEU A 85 -7.12 6.54 -3.33
C LEU A 85 -7.71 7.94 -3.12
N LYS A 86 -8.37 8.18 -1.99
CA LYS A 86 -8.89 9.51 -1.65
C LYS A 86 -7.77 10.53 -1.39
N LYS A 87 -6.69 10.10 -0.74
CA LYS A 87 -5.58 10.96 -0.33
C LYS A 87 -4.64 11.32 -1.48
N TYR A 88 -4.24 10.31 -2.26
CA TYR A 88 -3.18 10.42 -3.26
C TYR A 88 -3.72 10.65 -4.68
N GLY A 89 -5.02 10.43 -4.91
CA GLY A 89 -5.64 10.62 -6.22
C GLY A 89 -5.30 9.49 -7.18
N ASP A 90 -4.74 9.83 -8.34
CA ASP A 90 -4.57 8.92 -9.49
C ASP A 90 -3.32 8.03 -9.34
N ILE A 91 -3.35 7.13 -8.36
CA ILE A 91 -2.37 6.06 -8.18
C ILE A 91 -3.04 4.69 -8.25
N LYS A 92 -2.28 3.66 -8.67
CA LYS A 92 -2.81 2.30 -8.84
C LYS A 92 -2.82 1.54 -7.52
N LEU A 93 -3.95 1.52 -6.84
CA LEU A 93 -4.18 0.76 -5.61
C LEU A 93 -5.32 -0.24 -5.79
N GLN A 94 -5.14 -1.46 -5.26
CA GLN A 94 -6.12 -2.53 -5.35
C GLN A 94 -6.28 -3.28 -4.04
N VAL A 95 -7.50 -3.69 -3.73
CA VAL A 95 -7.77 -4.63 -2.65
C VAL A 95 -7.49 -6.04 -3.17
N GLN A 96 -6.62 -6.79 -2.50
CA GLN A 96 -6.35 -8.19 -2.83
C GLN A 96 -6.31 -9.05 -1.56
N PRO A 97 -7.02 -10.18 -1.51
CA PRO A 97 -6.87 -11.14 -0.42
C PRO A 97 -5.45 -11.75 -0.43
N ALA A 98 -4.93 -12.04 0.76
CA ALA A 98 -3.62 -12.66 0.95
C ALA A 98 -3.62 -14.16 0.61
#